data_AF-A0A316R5H0-F1
#
_entry.id   AF-A0A316R5H0-F1
#
_cell.length_a   1.000
_cell.length_b   1.000
_cell.length_c   1.000
_cell.angle_alpha   90.00
_cell.angle_beta   90.00
_cell.angle_gamma   90.00
#
_symmetry.space_group_name_H-M   'P 1'
#
loop_
_entity.id
_entity.type
_entity.pdbx_description
1 polymer ?
#
loop_
_entity_poly.entity_id
_entity_poly.type
_entity_poly.pdbx_seq_one_letter_code
_entity_poly.pdbx_strand_id
1 'polypeptide(L)'
;MNGVITENPTFRLVLGTCPTIAVTTSASNGIGMGLAATFVLVGSNLVISLLRNIIPDKVRIPAFIVVICTFVTMVQMLMQAYFEALYDSLGLFIPLIVVNCIILARAEAFASKNKPMASVMDGLGMGIGFTLAITVIGCIRELFGSGTLFG
;
A
#
# COMPACT_ATOMS: atom_id res chain seq x y z
N MET A 1 -1.69 -4.52 -16.07
CA MET A 1 -1.44 -5.94 -15.72
C MET A 1 0.05 -6.32 -15.70
N ASN A 2 0.98 -5.34 -15.66
CA ASN A 2 2.44 -5.60 -15.59
C ASN A 2 2.99 -5.71 -14.14
N GLY A 3 2.21 -5.36 -13.11
CA GLY A 3 2.67 -5.35 -11.71
C GLY A 3 2.74 -6.73 -11.04
N VAL A 4 2.15 -7.78 -11.63
CA VAL A 4 2.09 -9.11 -11.00
C VAL A 4 3.34 -9.96 -11.29
N ILE A 5 3.99 -9.80 -12.45
CA ILE A 5 5.07 -10.72 -12.89
C ILE A 5 6.37 -9.99 -13.30
N THR A 6 6.32 -8.81 -13.93
CA THR A 6 7.54 -8.13 -14.46
C THR A 6 8.05 -6.96 -13.61
N GLU A 7 7.19 -6.28 -12.83
CA GLU A 7 7.53 -5.10 -12.02
C GLU A 7 7.11 -5.29 -10.55
N ASN A 8 7.52 -6.38 -9.91
CA ASN A 8 7.18 -6.61 -8.50
C ASN A 8 7.78 -5.48 -7.62
N PRO A 9 6.95 -4.67 -6.94
CA PRO A 9 7.43 -3.51 -6.18
C PRO A 9 8.43 -3.89 -5.09
N THR A 10 8.24 -5.04 -4.45
CA THR A 10 9.05 -5.45 -3.31
C THR A 10 10.31 -6.17 -3.76
N PHE A 11 10.21 -7.10 -4.72
CA PHE A 11 11.34 -7.94 -5.13
C PHE A 11 12.24 -7.30 -6.19
N ARG A 12 11.70 -6.44 -7.06
CA ARG A 12 12.45 -5.86 -8.18
C ARG A 12 12.73 -4.38 -8.01
N LEU A 13 11.77 -3.61 -7.47
CA LEU A 13 11.96 -2.17 -7.23
C LEU A 13 12.51 -1.86 -5.83
N VAL A 14 12.53 -2.84 -4.91
CA VAL A 14 13.00 -2.67 -3.52
C VAL A 14 12.28 -1.49 -2.82
N LEU A 15 10.98 -1.34 -3.10
CA LEU A 15 10.12 -0.32 -2.49
C LEU A 15 9.20 -0.97 -1.45
N GLY A 16 8.82 -0.20 -0.42
CA GLY A 16 7.90 -0.67 0.63
C GLY A 16 8.54 -1.68 1.60
N THR A 17 9.86 -1.60 1.80
CA THR A 17 10.60 -2.48 2.72
C THR A 17 10.25 -2.23 4.19
N CYS A 18 9.96 -0.99 4.58
CA CYS A 18 9.59 -0.63 5.96
C CYS A 18 8.39 -1.45 6.49
N PRO A 19 7.21 -1.45 5.81
CA PRO A 19 6.10 -2.30 6.23
C PRO A 19 6.42 -3.79 6.04
N THR A 20 7.15 -4.16 4.98
CA THR A 20 7.53 -5.57 4.75
C THR A 20 8.28 -6.15 5.94
N ILE A 21 9.21 -5.43 6.55
CA ILE A 21 9.97 -5.94 7.71
C ILE A 21 9.10 -5.96 8.97
N ALA A 22 8.22 -4.97 9.14
CA ALA A 22 7.43 -4.76 10.35
C ALA A 22 6.25 -5.73 10.52
N VAL A 23 5.48 -6.01 9.46
CA VAL A 23 4.22 -6.79 9.57
C VAL A 23 4.30 -8.23 9.08
N THR A 24 5.47 -8.69 8.59
CA THR A 24 5.64 -10.08 8.13
C THR A 24 5.91 -11.08 9.26
N THR A 25 5.54 -10.75 10.50
CA THR A 25 5.58 -11.69 11.62
C THR A 25 4.50 -12.77 11.52
N SER A 26 3.34 -12.42 10.93
CA SER A 26 2.25 -13.35 10.63
C SER A 26 1.66 -13.07 9.24
N ALA A 27 1.26 -14.13 8.54
CA ALA A 27 0.68 -14.05 7.20
C ALA A 27 -0.65 -13.27 7.20
N SER A 28 -1.46 -13.42 8.26
CA SER A 28 -2.73 -12.71 8.45
C SER A 28 -2.54 -11.18 8.51
N ASN A 29 -1.53 -10.72 9.26
CA ASN A 29 -1.18 -9.31 9.37
C ASN A 29 -0.61 -8.76 8.06
N GLY A 30 0.20 -9.55 7.35
CA GLY A 30 0.72 -9.22 6.03
C GLY A 30 -0.40 -8.98 5.01
N ILE A 31 -1.37 -9.89 4.92
CA ILE A 31 -2.53 -9.74 4.01
C ILE A 31 -3.36 -8.50 4.38
N GLY A 32 -3.62 -8.30 5.68
CA GLY A 32 -4.35 -7.14 6.20
C GLY A 32 -3.71 -5.82 5.77
N MET A 33 -2.41 -5.66 6.00
CA MET A 33 -1.69 -4.44 5.62
C MET A 33 -1.63 -4.27 4.09
N GLY A 34 -1.43 -5.35 3.34
CA GLY A 34 -1.33 -5.31 1.88
C GLY A 34 -2.63 -4.88 1.21
N LEU A 35 -3.75 -5.43 1.66
CA LEU A 35 -5.08 -5.05 1.19
C LEU A 35 -5.40 -3.59 1.53
N ALA A 36 -5.11 -3.16 2.76
CA ALA A 36 -5.28 -1.77 3.18
C ALA A 36 -4.44 -0.82 2.31
N ALA A 37 -3.16 -1.13 2.10
CA ALA A 37 -2.27 -0.33 1.27
C ALA A 37 -2.71 -0.32 -0.21
N THR A 38 -3.24 -1.43 -0.73
CA THR A 38 -3.78 -1.52 -2.10
C THR A 38 -4.99 -0.62 -2.27
N PHE A 39 -5.91 -0.63 -1.31
CA PHE A 39 -7.08 0.26 -1.34
C PHE A 39 -6.67 1.73 -1.33
N VAL A 40 -5.74 2.10 -0.44
CA VAL A 40 -5.20 3.47 -0.37
C VAL A 40 -4.50 3.84 -1.67
N LEU A 41 -3.70 2.95 -2.25
CA LEU A 41 -2.95 3.18 -3.49
C LEU A 41 -3.89 3.44 -4.68
N VAL A 42 -4.96 2.66 -4.81
CA VAL A 42 -5.93 2.82 -5.89
C VAL A 42 -6.72 4.12 -5.73
N GLY A 43 -7.19 4.40 -4.51
CA GLY A 43 -7.95 5.61 -4.19
C GLY A 43 -7.12 6.89 -4.38
N SER A 44 -5.90 6.90 -3.86
CA SER A 44 -5.01 8.06 -3.98
C SER A 44 -4.58 8.29 -5.43
N ASN A 45 -4.24 7.25 -6.19
CA ASN A 45 -3.88 7.39 -7.61
C ASN A 45 -5.03 7.92 -8.47
N LEU A 46 -6.26 7.50 -8.20
CA LEU A 46 -7.45 8.01 -8.90
C LEU A 46 -7.64 9.51 -8.66
N VAL A 47 -7.59 9.92 -7.39
CA VAL A 47 -7.79 11.32 -6.99
C VAL A 47 -6.64 12.20 -7.48
N ILE A 48 -5.39 11.75 -7.35
CA ILE A 48 -4.21 12.49 -7.81
C ILE A 48 -4.24 12.69 -9.34
N SER A 49 -4.66 11.68 -10.11
CA SER A 49 -4.80 11.81 -11.55
C SER A 49 -5.87 12.83 -11.96
N LEU A 50 -6.94 12.99 -11.17
CA LEU A 50 -7.96 14.01 -11.38
C LEU A 50 -7.45 15.42 -11.02
N LEU A 51 -6.72 15.55 -9.91
CA LEU A 51 -6.19 16.85 -9.45
C LEU A 51 -4.92 17.31 -10.16
N ARG A 52 -4.36 16.53 -11.09
CA ARG A 52 -3.07 16.80 -11.76
C ARG A 52 -2.96 18.17 -12.44
N ASN A 53 -4.07 18.75 -12.91
CA ASN A 53 -4.09 20.07 -13.57
C ASN A 53 -4.16 21.24 -12.58
N ILE A 54 -4.54 20.98 -11.32
CA ILE A 54 -4.74 22.02 -10.30
C ILE A 54 -3.49 22.19 -9.43
N ILE A 55 -2.70 21.13 -9.27
CA ILE A 55 -1.56 21.11 -8.33
C ILE A 55 -0.31 21.75 -8.99
N PRO A 56 0.23 22.87 -8.44
CA PRO A 56 1.46 23.46 -8.94
C PRO A 56 2.68 22.64 -8.54
N ASP A 57 3.68 22.56 -9.43
CA ASP A 57 4.86 21.68 -9.29
C ASP A 57 5.65 21.88 -7.99
N LYS A 58 5.67 23.11 -7.48
CA LYS A 58 6.42 23.47 -6.26
C LYS A 58 5.87 22.81 -4.98
N VAL A 59 4.59 22.42 -4.96
CA VAL A 59 3.92 21.86 -3.76
C VAL A 59 3.32 20.47 -4.02
N ARG A 60 3.82 19.80 -5.05
CA ARG A 60 3.30 18.50 -5.50
C ARG A 60 3.41 17.41 -4.44
N ILE A 61 4.60 17.22 -3.86
CA ILE A 61 4.84 16.15 -2.86
C ILE A 61 3.96 16.35 -1.61
N PRO A 62 3.90 17.55 -0.97
CA PRO A 62 3.00 17.79 0.15
C PRO A 62 1.52 17.54 -0.20
N ALA A 63 1.06 17.99 -1.39
CA ALA A 63 -0.32 17.79 -1.82
C ALA A 63 -0.67 16.30 -1.94
N PHE A 64 0.23 15.48 -2.48
CA PHE A 64 0.01 14.03 -2.59
C PHE A 64 -0.04 13.36 -1.22
N ILE A 65 0.83 13.74 -0.29
CA ILE A 65 0.82 13.21 1.07
C ILE A 65 -0.50 13.53 1.77
N VAL A 66 -1.04 14.75 1.62
CA VAL A 66 -2.35 15.11 2.20
C VAL A 66 -3.47 14.23 1.63
N VAL A 67 -3.49 13.99 0.31
CA VAL A 67 -4.47 13.08 -0.30
C VAL A 67 -4.31 11.65 0.23
N ILE A 68 -3.08 11.15 0.36
CA ILE A 68 -2.84 9.80 0.90
C ILE A 68 -3.28 9.73 2.37
N CYS A 69 -2.98 10.76 3.19
CA CYS A 69 -3.40 10.85 4.58
C CYS A 69 -4.91 10.73 4.73
N THR A 70 -5.71 11.42 3.92
CA THR A 70 -7.18 11.33 4.06
C THR A 70 -7.69 9.93 3.77
N PHE A 71 -7.13 9.23 2.78
CA PHE A 71 -7.45 7.83 2.53
C PHE A 71 -7.00 6.89 3.65
N VAL A 72 -5.81 7.10 4.21
CA VAL A 72 -5.31 6.29 5.33
C VAL A 72 -6.17 6.51 6.58
N THR A 73 -6.57 7.74 6.88
CA THR A 73 -7.48 8.03 8.01
C THR A 73 -8.85 7.37 7.81
N MET A 74 -9.40 7.36 6.59
CA MET A 74 -10.64 6.61 6.30
C MET A 74 -10.46 5.11 6.56
N VAL A 75 -9.34 4.52 6.15
CA VAL A 75 -9.04 3.10 6.42
C VAL A 75 -8.86 2.85 7.92
N GLN A 76 -8.22 3.77 8.65
CA GLN A 76 -8.05 3.66 10.10
C GLN A 76 -9.40 3.54 10.81
N MET A 77 -10.35 4.42 10.50
CA MET A 77 -11.70 4.39 11.06
C MET A 77 -12.45 3.11 10.67
N LEU A 78 -12.31 2.65 9.43
CA LEU A 78 -12.96 1.44 8.94
C LEU A 78 -12.41 0.18 9.62
N MET A 79 -11.10 0.10 9.83
CA MET A 79 -10.46 -1.01 10.56
C MET A 79 -10.91 -1.04 12.02
N GLN A 80 -10.99 0.12 12.69
CA GLN A 80 -11.48 0.19 14.07
C GLN A 80 -12.95 -0.25 14.20
N ALA A 81 -13.78 -0.02 13.17
CA ALA A 81 -15.19 -0.38 13.20
C ALA A 81 -15.49 -1.85 12.84
N TYR A 82 -14.72 -2.46 11.93
CA TYR A 82 -15.03 -3.81 11.39
C TYR A 82 -13.97 -4.88 11.72
N PHE A 83 -12.73 -4.48 12.04
CA PHE A 83 -11.58 -5.38 12.17
C PHE A 83 -10.73 -5.06 13.41
N GLU A 84 -11.34 -5.09 14.59
CA GLU A 84 -10.71 -4.73 15.87
C GLU A 84 -9.44 -5.55 16.17
N ALA A 85 -9.47 -6.87 15.96
CA ALA A 85 -8.29 -7.73 16.14
C ALA A 85 -7.10 -7.34 15.24
N LEU A 86 -7.39 -6.84 14.02
CA LEU A 86 -6.38 -6.35 13.10
C LEU A 86 -5.91 -4.96 13.51
N TYR A 87 -6.82 -4.10 14.00
CA TYR A 87 -6.50 -2.78 14.50
C TYR A 87 -5.58 -2.81 15.73
N ASP A 88 -5.79 -3.74 16.67
CA ASP A 88 -4.91 -3.88 17.84
C ASP A 88 -3.48 -4.27 17.46
N SER A 89 -3.32 -5.05 16.39
CA SER A 89 -2.01 -5.49 15.89
C SER A 89 -1.34 -4.47 14.96
N LEU A 90 -2.11 -3.79 14.11
CA LEU A 90 -1.62 -2.88 13.06
C LEU A 90 -1.76 -1.40 13.39
N GLY A 91 -2.48 -1.01 14.44
CA GLY A 91 -2.87 0.37 14.72
C GLY A 91 -1.70 1.34 14.77
N LEU A 92 -0.60 0.93 15.42
CA LEU A 92 0.65 1.71 15.46
C LEU A 92 1.37 1.79 14.11
N PHE A 93 1.10 0.85 13.20
CA PHE A 93 1.71 0.78 11.88
C PHE A 93 0.87 1.40 10.76
N ILE A 94 -0.37 1.83 11.02
CA ILE A 94 -1.22 2.52 10.04
C ILE A 94 -0.52 3.78 9.47
N PRO A 95 0.19 4.62 10.27
CA PRO A 95 0.96 5.74 9.74
C PRO A 95 2.07 5.34 8.76
N LEU A 96 2.60 4.10 8.82
CA LEU A 96 3.59 3.62 7.84
C LEU A 96 2.99 3.47 6.43
N ILE A 97 1.67 3.39 6.30
CA ILE A 97 1.00 3.40 5.00
C ILE A 97 1.16 4.77 4.33
N VAL A 98 1.06 5.88 5.09
CA VAL A 98 1.23 7.24 4.55
C VAL A 98 2.62 7.43 3.94
N VAL A 99 3.64 6.99 4.67
CA VAL A 99 5.05 7.11 4.25
C VAL A 99 5.53 5.93 3.40
N ASN A 100 4.61 5.10 2.89
CA ASN A 100 4.98 3.97 2.06
C ASN A 100 5.53 4.45 0.71
N CYS A 101 6.79 4.13 0.44
CA CYS A 101 7.51 4.54 -0.75
C CYS A 101 6.84 4.07 -2.05
N ILE A 102 6.14 2.93 -2.05
CA ILE A 102 5.40 2.45 -3.24
C ILE A 102 4.28 3.43 -3.58
N ILE A 103 3.53 3.89 -2.57
CA ILE A 103 2.38 4.76 -2.78
C ILE A 103 2.83 6.12 -3.32
N LEU A 104 3.84 6.71 -2.69
CA LEU A 104 4.38 7.99 -3.16
C LEU A 104 5.03 7.88 -4.54
N ALA A 105 5.84 6.84 -4.80
CA ALA A 105 6.53 6.69 -6.08
C ALA A 105 5.56 6.50 -7.24
N ARG A 106 4.46 5.73 -7.07
CA ARG A 106 3.45 5.57 -8.13
C ARG A 106 2.59 6.81 -8.31
N ALA A 107 2.24 7.50 -7.21
CA ALA A 107 1.54 8.77 -7.29
C ALA A 107 2.33 9.81 -8.12
N GLU A 108 3.64 9.90 -7.89
CA GLU A 108 4.49 10.83 -8.61
C GLU A 108 4.80 10.39 -10.04
N ALA A 109 5.28 9.17 -10.24
CA ALA A 109 5.76 8.71 -11.55
C ALA A 109 4.63 8.40 -12.53
N PHE A 110 3.47 7.92 -12.04
CA PHE A 110 2.39 7.41 -12.88
C PHE A 110 1.11 8.24 -12.78
N ALA A 111 0.57 8.49 -11.58
CA ALA A 111 -0.72 9.16 -11.41
C ALA A 111 -0.69 10.63 -11.90
N SER A 112 0.42 11.35 -11.67
CA SER A 112 0.56 12.74 -12.12
C SER A 112 0.58 12.91 -13.65
N LYS A 113 0.94 11.86 -14.41
CA LYS A 113 1.16 11.92 -15.87
C LYS A 113 0.08 11.20 -16.68
N ASN A 114 -0.63 10.24 -16.09
CA ASN A 114 -1.59 9.39 -16.79
C ASN A 114 -3.04 9.76 -16.51
N LYS A 115 -3.97 9.20 -17.30
CA LYS A 115 -5.43 9.33 -17.15
C LYS A 115 -5.92 8.48 -15.97
N PRO A 116 -7.03 8.87 -15.31
CA PRO A 116 -7.51 8.23 -14.08
C PRO A 116 -7.77 6.73 -14.23
N MET A 117 -8.33 6.31 -15.36
CA MET A 117 -8.60 4.88 -15.64
C MET A 117 -7.31 4.05 -15.73
N ALA A 118 -6.25 4.60 -16.32
CA ALA A 118 -4.94 3.93 -16.39
C ALA A 118 -4.27 3.89 -15.02
N SER A 119 -4.38 4.97 -14.23
CA SER A 119 -3.81 5.07 -12.88
C SER A 119 -4.45 4.10 -11.89
N VAL A 120 -5.74 3.81 -12.03
CA VAL A 120 -6.44 2.78 -11.24
C VAL A 120 -5.93 1.38 -11.58
N MET A 121 -5.81 1.05 -12.87
CA MET A 121 -5.27 -0.25 -13.29
C MET A 121 -3.82 -0.46 -12.83
N ASP A 122 -3.05 0.63 -12.77
CA ASP A 122 -1.70 0.61 -12.23
C ASP A 122 -1.67 0.38 -10.72
N GLY A 123 -2.47 1.15 -9.97
CA GLY A 123 -2.60 0.99 -8.52
C GLY A 123 -3.05 -0.42 -8.12
N LEU A 124 -4.01 -1.01 -8.85
CA LEU A 124 -4.44 -2.39 -8.64
C LEU A 124 -3.30 -3.38 -8.91
N GLY A 125 -2.59 -3.23 -10.03
CA GLY A 125 -1.48 -4.12 -10.40
C GLY A 125 -0.34 -4.09 -9.38
N MET A 126 0.06 -2.89 -8.96
CA MET A 126 1.15 -2.71 -8.01
C MET A 126 0.74 -3.10 -6.58
N GLY A 127 -0.48 -2.78 -6.16
CA GLY A 127 -1.00 -3.13 -4.84
C GLY A 127 -1.18 -4.65 -4.66
N ILE A 128 -1.72 -5.34 -5.66
CA ILE A 128 -1.80 -6.81 -5.64
C ILE A 128 -0.40 -7.43 -5.58
N GLY A 129 0.56 -6.90 -6.38
CA GLY A 129 1.95 -7.36 -6.33
C GLY A 129 2.59 -7.18 -4.95
N PHE A 130 2.37 -6.02 -4.32
CA PHE A 130 2.84 -5.75 -2.96
C PHE A 130 2.20 -6.69 -1.94
N THR A 131 0.88 -6.88 -2.01
CA THR A 131 0.12 -7.77 -1.11
C THR A 131 0.61 -9.21 -1.21
N LEU A 132 0.81 -9.72 -2.43
CA LEU A 132 1.35 -11.06 -2.65
C LEU A 132 2.78 -11.18 -2.10
N ALA A 133 3.64 -10.19 -2.35
CA ALA A 133 5.03 -10.23 -1.89
C ALA A 133 5.13 -10.30 -0.36
N ILE A 134 4.41 -9.43 0.36
CA ILE A 134 4.44 -9.43 1.83
C ILE A 134 3.73 -10.66 2.42
N THR A 135 2.70 -11.18 1.76
CA THR A 135 2.03 -12.43 2.18
C THR A 135 2.99 -13.61 2.08
N VAL A 136 3.73 -13.73 0.97
CA VAL A 136 4.72 -14.80 0.80
C VAL A 136 5.85 -14.69 1.83
N ILE A 137 6.37 -13.49 2.08
CA ILE A 137 7.41 -13.27 3.10
C ILE A 137 6.87 -13.58 4.50
N GLY A 138 5.63 -13.16 4.80
CA GLY A 138 4.94 -13.49 6.06
C GLY A 138 4.78 -15.00 6.25
N CYS A 139 4.29 -15.72 5.24
CA CYS A 139 4.15 -17.17 5.29
C CYS A 139 5.48 -17.89 5.54
N ILE A 140 6.58 -17.46 4.87
CA ILE A 140 7.90 -18.06 5.07
C ILE A 140 8.38 -17.80 6.50
N ARG A 141 8.25 -16.56 7.00
CA ARG A 141 8.69 -16.21 8.36
C ARG A 141 7.88 -16.90 9.44
N GLU A 142 6.57 -17.05 9.24
CA GLU A 142 5.68 -17.74 10.18
C GLU A 142 5.97 -19.26 10.21
N LEU A 143 6.18 -19.87 9.04
CA LEU A 143 6.57 -21.29 8.94
C LEU A 143 7.90 -21.59 9.63
N PHE A 144 8.92 -20.73 9.46
CA PHE A 144 10.22 -20.91 10.12
C PHE A 144 10.24 -20.48 11.59
N GLY A 145 9.35 -19.58 12.00
CA GLY A 145 9.30 -19.07 13.37
C GLY A 145 8.43 -19.89 14.31
N SER A 146 7.21 -20.23 13.89
CA SER A 146 6.19 -20.87 14.73
C SER A 146 5.81 -22.28 14.27
N GLY A 147 6.20 -22.69 13.06
CA GLY A 147 5.90 -24.02 12.52
C GLY A 147 4.44 -24.21 12.09
N THR A 148 3.63 -23.16 12.14
CA THR A 148 2.22 -23.14 11.75
C THR A 148 2.01 -22.30 10.48
N LEU A 149 0.97 -22.62 9.70
CA LEU A 149 0.55 -21.85 8.54
C LEU A 149 -0.83 -21.25 8.85
N PHE A 150 -0.92 -19.92 8.92
CA PHE A 150 -2.19 -19.23 9.21
C PHE A 150 -2.76 -19.44 10.64
N GLY A 151 -1.90 -19.65 11.64
CA GLY A 151 -2.26 -19.85 13.04
C GLY A 151 -1.44 -20.93 13.70
#